data_AF-A0A529M932-F1
#
_entry.id   AF-A0A529M932-F1
#
_cell.length_a   1.000
_cell.length_b   1.000
_cell.length_c   1.000
_cell.angle_alpha   90.00
_cell.angle_beta   90.00
_cell.angle_gamma   90.00
#
_symmetry.space_group_name_H-M   'P 1'
#
loop_
_entity.id
_entity.type
_entity.pdbx_description
1 polymer ?
#
loop_
_entity_poly.entity_id
_entity_poly.type
_entity_poly.pdbx_seq_one_letter_code
_entity_poly.pdbx_strand_id
1 'polypeptide(L)'
;ALAVLAHRHHGSPEAVEALAAFETTYGSDPLVMDKWFQIQASVPGPQTVDTVKALTNHPAFSMGNPNRVRSLIGTFSSANQTGFHRADGEGYWFFAQTVLEVEKRNPQVAARLATALRSWRSLEPLRQAKAREALLSIAGAENLSADLRDIVERTLA
;
A
#
# COMPACT_ATOMS: atom_id res chain seq x y z
N ALA A 1 -19.46 6.29 9.26
CA ALA A 1 -20.32 5.20 8.77
C ALA A 1 -19.60 4.31 7.77
N LEU A 2 -19.19 4.82 6.59
CA LEU A 2 -18.58 4.00 5.53
C LEU A 2 -17.36 3.18 5.98
N ALA A 3 -16.41 3.77 6.71
CA ALA A 3 -15.24 3.04 7.22
C ALA A 3 -15.60 1.85 8.13
N VAL A 4 -16.59 2.03 9.02
CA VAL A 4 -17.05 0.96 9.91
C VAL A 4 -17.69 -0.17 9.10
N LEU A 5 -18.52 0.18 8.12
CA LEU A 5 -19.16 -0.79 7.25
C LEU A 5 -18.12 -1.59 6.44
N ALA A 6 -17.16 -0.89 5.83
CA ALA A 6 -16.07 -1.52 5.07
C ALA A 6 -15.18 -2.43 5.94
N HIS A 7 -14.91 -2.06 7.19
CA HIS A 7 -14.02 -2.82 8.08
C HIS A 7 -14.71 -3.98 8.79
N ARG A 8 -15.99 -3.84 9.15
CA ARG A 8 -16.72 -4.82 9.98
C ARG A 8 -17.60 -5.76 9.15
N HIS A 9 -18.02 -5.33 7.96
CA HIS A 9 -18.89 -6.07 7.06
C HIS A 9 -18.24 -6.21 5.68
N HIS A 10 -16.91 -6.35 5.64
CA HIS A 10 -16.17 -6.49 4.39
C HIS A 10 -16.73 -7.62 3.54
N GLY A 11 -16.99 -7.33 2.25
CA GLY A 11 -17.54 -8.29 1.29
C GLY A 11 -19.05 -8.52 1.41
N SER A 12 -19.75 -7.91 2.38
CA SER A 12 -21.21 -7.94 2.39
C SER A 12 -21.77 -7.07 1.24
N PRO A 13 -22.97 -7.39 0.71
CA PRO A 13 -23.62 -6.57 -0.30
C PRO A 13 -23.71 -5.10 0.11
N GLU A 14 -24.05 -4.81 1.37
CA GLU A 14 -24.21 -3.46 1.90
C GLU A 14 -22.89 -2.68 1.90
N ALA A 15 -21.78 -3.34 2.25
CA ALA A 15 -20.47 -2.70 2.22
C ALA A 15 -20.02 -2.39 0.79
N VAL A 16 -20.26 -3.31 -0.14
CA VAL A 16 -19.94 -3.12 -1.56
C VAL A 16 -20.78 -2.00 -2.16
N GLU A 17 -22.10 -2.02 -1.93
CA GLU A 17 -23.02 -0.99 -2.40
C GLU A 17 -22.69 0.38 -1.82
N ALA A 18 -22.36 0.47 -0.53
CA ALA A 18 -22.02 1.74 0.09
C ALA A 18 -20.70 2.33 -0.46
N LEU A 19 -19.70 1.49 -0.75
CA LEU A 19 -18.46 1.93 -1.39
C LEU A 19 -18.70 2.43 -2.81
N ALA A 20 -19.52 1.72 -3.60
CA ALA A 20 -19.88 2.10 -4.97
C ALA A 20 -20.75 3.37 -5.01
N ALA A 21 -21.71 3.52 -4.09
CA ALA A 21 -22.55 4.70 -3.98
C ALA A 21 -21.73 5.93 -3.58
N PHE A 22 -20.76 5.76 -2.66
CA PHE A 22 -19.85 6.83 -2.29
C PHE A 22 -19.01 7.29 -3.48
N GLU A 23 -18.44 6.35 -4.24
CA GLU A 23 -17.69 6.67 -5.46
C GLU A 23 -18.57 7.38 -6.50
N THR A 24 -19.77 6.86 -6.78
CA THR A 24 -20.69 7.46 -7.75
C THR A 24 -21.02 8.92 -7.39
N THR A 25 -21.18 9.20 -6.10
CA THR A 25 -21.55 10.53 -5.61
C THR A 25 -20.37 11.51 -5.62
N TYR A 26 -19.17 11.03 -5.30
CA TYR A 26 -18.01 11.88 -5.03
C TYR A 26 -16.81 11.65 -5.96
N GLY A 27 -16.96 10.86 -7.01
CA GLY A 27 -15.88 10.42 -7.89
C GLY A 27 -15.13 11.55 -8.58
N SER A 28 -15.79 12.71 -8.77
CA SER A 28 -15.19 13.91 -9.34
C SER A 28 -14.37 14.75 -8.35
N ASP A 29 -14.47 14.50 -7.04
CA ASP A 29 -13.69 15.20 -6.02
C ASP A 29 -12.42 14.41 -5.67
N PRO A 30 -11.22 14.88 -6.05
CA PRO A 30 -9.99 14.16 -5.81
C PRO A 30 -9.71 13.90 -4.33
N LEU A 31 -9.97 14.86 -3.44
CA LEU A 31 -9.66 14.74 -2.02
C LEU A 31 -10.61 13.78 -1.32
N VAL A 32 -11.87 13.73 -1.76
CA VAL A 32 -12.84 12.76 -1.26
C VAL A 32 -12.49 11.34 -1.73
N MET A 33 -12.06 11.20 -2.98
CA MET A 33 -11.57 9.91 -3.49
C MET A 33 -10.31 9.42 -2.77
N ASP A 34 -9.44 10.31 -2.27
CA ASP A 34 -8.31 9.88 -1.42
C ASP A 34 -8.81 9.18 -0.15
N LYS A 35 -9.87 9.70 0.48
CA LYS A 35 -10.48 9.06 1.66
C LYS A 35 -11.11 7.71 1.30
N TRP A 36 -11.72 7.61 0.13
CA TRP A 36 -12.29 6.35 -0.36
C TRP A 36 -11.24 5.26 -0.58
N PHE A 37 -10.08 5.61 -1.17
CA PHE A 37 -8.94 4.69 -1.27
C PHE A 37 -8.40 4.29 0.10
N GLN A 38 -8.25 5.25 1.03
CA GLN A 38 -7.76 4.98 2.39
C GLN A 38 -8.67 4.00 3.15
N ILE A 39 -9.99 4.15 3.02
CA ILE A 39 -10.96 3.26 3.67
C ILE A 39 -10.77 1.82 3.20
N GLN A 40 -10.64 1.60 1.88
CA GLN A 40 -10.47 0.26 1.32
C GLN A 40 -9.09 -0.33 1.62
N ALA A 41 -8.03 0.48 1.53
CA ALA A 41 -6.66 0.05 1.84
C ALA A 41 -6.47 -0.36 3.30
N SER A 42 -7.27 0.21 4.21
CA SER A 42 -7.21 -0.06 5.65
C SER A 42 -8.12 -1.20 6.12
N VAL A 43 -8.91 -1.82 5.22
CA VAL A 43 -9.75 -2.98 5.57
C VAL A 43 -8.87 -4.11 6.10
N PRO A 44 -9.09 -4.63 7.32
CA PRO A 44 -8.30 -5.73 7.85
C PRO A 44 -8.47 -7.02 7.06
N GLY A 45 -7.39 -7.80 6.94
CA GLY A 45 -7.43 -9.15 6.39
C GLY A 45 -6.47 -9.41 5.23
N PRO A 46 -6.16 -10.69 4.97
CA PRO A 46 -5.19 -11.09 3.95
C PRO A 46 -5.64 -10.79 2.51
N GLN A 47 -6.94 -10.63 2.25
CA GLN A 47 -7.49 -10.32 0.93
C GLN A 47 -7.27 -8.86 0.53
N THR A 48 -6.93 -7.97 1.46
CA THR A 48 -6.85 -6.53 1.17
C THR A 48 -5.73 -6.20 0.19
N VAL A 49 -4.66 -7.00 0.11
CA VAL A 49 -3.64 -6.82 -0.93
C VAL A 49 -4.22 -6.98 -2.34
N ASP A 50 -5.18 -7.88 -2.54
CA ASP A 50 -5.82 -8.13 -3.82
C ASP A 50 -6.74 -6.95 -4.19
N THR A 51 -7.49 -6.43 -3.21
CA THR A 51 -8.27 -5.20 -3.36
C THR A 51 -7.39 -4.00 -3.73
N VAL A 52 -6.27 -3.82 -3.01
CA VAL A 52 -5.34 -2.70 -3.25
C VAL A 52 -4.72 -2.79 -4.64
N LYS A 53 -4.34 -3.98 -5.09
CA LYS A 53 -3.87 -4.22 -6.47
C LYS A 53 -4.94 -3.93 -7.50
N ALA A 54 -6.19 -4.32 -7.27
CA ALA A 54 -7.28 -3.99 -8.19
C ALA A 54 -7.47 -2.46 -8.30
N LEU A 55 -7.39 -1.77 -7.17
CA LEU A 55 -7.55 -0.31 -7.09
C LEU A 55 -6.41 0.48 -7.76
N THR A 56 -5.24 -0.11 -8.03
CA THR A 56 -4.22 0.58 -8.84
C THR A 56 -4.62 0.73 -10.30
N ASN A 57 -5.58 -0.05 -10.77
CA ASN A 57 -6.16 0.06 -12.12
C ASN A 57 -7.42 0.93 -12.15
N HIS A 58 -7.81 1.51 -11.02
CA HIS A 58 -9.01 2.34 -10.92
C HIS A 58 -8.84 3.65 -11.72
N PRO A 59 -9.87 4.14 -12.45
CA PRO A 59 -9.76 5.37 -13.24
C PRO A 59 -9.39 6.61 -12.42
N ALA A 60 -9.81 6.66 -11.16
CA ALA A 60 -9.45 7.75 -10.24
C ALA A 60 -8.03 7.61 -9.65
N PHE A 61 -7.34 6.48 -9.83
CA PHE A 61 -5.99 6.25 -9.33
C PHE A 61 -4.94 6.58 -10.40
N SER A 62 -3.81 7.14 -9.95
CA SER A 62 -2.66 7.35 -10.82
C SER A 62 -1.38 7.23 -10.01
N MET A 63 -0.45 6.40 -10.49
CA MET A 63 0.88 6.25 -9.89
C MET A 63 1.72 7.53 -10.00
N GLY A 64 1.37 8.43 -10.92
CA GLY A 64 2.01 9.74 -11.08
C GLY A 64 1.53 10.78 -10.07
N ASN A 65 0.48 10.50 -9.29
CA ASN A 65 -0.04 11.41 -8.28
C ASN A 65 0.37 10.95 -6.87
N PRO A 66 1.29 11.67 -6.19
CA PRO A 66 1.74 11.35 -4.83
C PRO A 66 0.62 11.21 -3.79
N ASN A 67 -0.47 11.96 -3.93
CA ASN A 67 -1.60 11.85 -3.00
C ASN A 67 -2.36 10.53 -3.21
N ARG A 68 -2.55 10.10 -4.46
CA ARG A 68 -3.16 8.80 -4.78
C ARG A 68 -2.32 7.65 -4.27
N VAL A 69 -1.02 7.66 -4.58
CA VAL A 69 -0.07 6.64 -4.09
C VAL A 69 -0.09 6.58 -2.56
N ARG A 70 -0.06 7.73 -1.87
CA ARG A 70 -0.14 7.78 -0.41
C ARG A 70 -1.46 7.23 0.12
N SER A 71 -2.59 7.62 -0.49
CA SER A 71 -3.94 7.26 -0.05
C SER A 71 -4.23 5.76 -0.17
N LEU A 72 -3.62 5.08 -1.13
CA LEU A 72 -3.84 3.66 -1.37
C LEU A 72 -2.67 2.84 -0.81
N ILE A 73 -1.48 2.97 -1.41
CA ILE A 73 -0.30 2.16 -1.10
C ILE A 73 0.27 2.52 0.27
N GLY A 74 0.39 3.82 0.55
CA GLY A 74 0.88 4.29 1.84
C GLY A 74 -0.04 3.88 2.99
N THR A 75 -1.35 3.97 2.82
CA THR A 75 -2.32 3.51 3.82
C THR A 75 -2.29 2.00 3.98
N PHE A 76 -2.20 1.23 2.91
CA PHE A 76 -2.07 -0.23 2.99
C PHE A 76 -0.84 -0.64 3.82
N SER A 77 0.34 -0.06 3.53
CA SER A 77 1.58 -0.44 4.22
C SER A 77 1.69 0.06 5.66
N SER A 78 1.03 1.17 6.01
CA SER A 78 1.16 1.78 7.35
C SER A 78 -0.01 1.48 8.29
N ALA A 79 -1.24 1.44 7.77
CA ALA A 79 -2.46 1.33 8.57
C ALA A 79 -3.08 -0.07 8.56
N ASN A 80 -2.64 -0.98 7.69
CA ASN A 80 -3.21 -2.32 7.57
C ASN A 80 -2.17 -3.42 7.79
N GLN A 81 -1.79 -3.62 9.04
CA GLN A 81 -0.79 -4.63 9.41
C GLN A 81 -1.24 -6.07 9.04
N THR A 82 -2.54 -6.35 9.11
CA THR A 82 -3.08 -7.69 8.80
C THR A 82 -3.06 -8.04 7.32
N GLY A 83 -3.22 -7.06 6.43
CA GLY A 83 -3.12 -7.25 4.98
C GLY A 83 -1.68 -7.09 4.48
N PHE A 84 -0.96 -6.09 4.96
CA PHE A 84 0.43 -5.83 4.55
C PHE A 84 1.37 -6.96 4.93
N HIS A 85 1.17 -7.56 6.12
CA HIS A 85 1.93 -8.69 6.60
C HIS A 85 1.21 -10.02 6.34
N ARG A 86 0.65 -10.21 5.13
CA ARG A 86 0.14 -11.50 4.69
C ARG A 86 1.25 -12.55 4.76
N ALA A 87 0.94 -13.74 5.28
CA ALA A 87 1.96 -14.73 5.65
C ALA A 87 2.77 -15.28 4.46
N ASP A 88 2.22 -15.25 3.25
CA ASP A 88 2.90 -15.68 2.02
C ASP A 88 3.91 -14.64 1.50
N GLY A 89 3.84 -13.40 2.01
CA GLY A 89 4.70 -12.30 1.61
C GLY A 89 4.20 -11.47 0.44
N GLU A 90 2.99 -11.72 -0.08
CA GLU A 90 2.46 -11.01 -1.24
C GLU A 90 2.36 -9.50 -1.02
N GLY A 91 1.98 -9.09 0.19
CA GLY A 91 1.93 -7.68 0.57
C GLY A 91 3.29 -7.00 0.43
N TYR A 92 4.37 -7.68 0.81
CA TYR A 92 5.73 -7.16 0.67
C TYR A 92 6.20 -7.14 -0.78
N TRP A 93 5.93 -8.21 -1.55
CA TRP A 93 6.33 -8.29 -2.94
C TRP A 93 5.66 -7.19 -3.78
N PHE A 94 4.33 -7.07 -3.67
CA PHE A 94 3.57 -6.03 -4.36
C PHE A 94 4.05 -4.63 -3.97
N PHE A 95 4.32 -4.42 -2.69
CA PHE A 95 4.82 -3.15 -2.19
C PHE A 95 6.20 -2.81 -2.74
N ALA A 96 7.14 -3.76 -2.79
CA ALA A 96 8.46 -3.54 -3.36
C ALA A 96 8.40 -3.18 -4.85
N GLN A 97 7.57 -3.87 -5.64
CA GLN A 97 7.35 -3.52 -7.05
C GLN A 97 6.80 -2.10 -7.20
N THR A 98 5.85 -1.73 -6.33
CA THR A 98 5.25 -0.40 -6.33
C THR A 98 6.27 0.69 -5.96
N VAL A 99 7.10 0.45 -4.95
CA VAL A 99 8.19 1.37 -4.57
C VAL A 99 9.14 1.60 -5.74
N LEU A 100 9.56 0.54 -6.44
CA LEU A 100 10.43 0.64 -7.61
C LEU A 100 9.76 1.32 -8.81
N GLU A 101 8.45 1.19 -8.97
CA GLU A 101 7.72 1.91 -10.00
C GLU A 101 7.61 3.42 -9.68
N VAL A 102 7.34 3.75 -8.42
CA VAL A 102 7.28 5.13 -7.93
C VAL A 102 8.67 5.77 -7.99
N GLU A 103 9.73 5.03 -7.68
CA GLU A 103 11.13 5.50 -7.71
C GLU A 103 11.49 6.15 -9.06
N LYS A 104 11.05 5.54 -10.17
CA LYS A 104 11.30 6.06 -11.53
C LYS A 104 10.73 7.44 -11.78
N ARG A 105 9.73 7.87 -10.99
CA ARG A 105 8.96 9.11 -11.22
C ARG A 105 9.13 10.11 -10.08
N ASN A 106 9.18 9.62 -8.84
CA ASN A 106 9.24 10.42 -7.64
C ASN A 106 10.01 9.68 -6.52
N PRO A 107 11.34 9.78 -6.50
CA PRO A 107 12.19 9.13 -5.51
C PRO A 107 11.86 9.48 -4.05
N GLN A 108 11.42 10.71 -3.78
CA GLN A 108 11.05 11.13 -2.43
C GLN A 108 9.82 10.38 -1.90
N VAL A 109 8.83 10.12 -2.76
CA VAL A 109 7.66 9.32 -2.40
C VAL A 109 8.06 7.86 -2.19
N ALA A 110 8.91 7.31 -3.07
CA ALA A 110 9.40 5.94 -2.94
C ALA A 110 10.19 5.73 -1.62
N ALA A 111 11.12 6.62 -1.30
CA ALA A 111 11.86 6.62 -0.05
C ALA A 111 10.94 6.72 1.18
N ARG A 112 9.93 7.60 1.13
CA ARG A 112 8.93 7.72 2.20
C ARG A 112 8.10 6.44 2.35
N LEU A 113 7.68 5.80 1.27
CA LEU A 113 6.98 4.52 1.32
C LEU A 113 7.88 3.46 1.99
N ALA A 114 9.12 3.30 1.53
CA ALA A 114 10.05 2.29 2.04
C ALA A 114 10.22 2.29 3.56
N THR A 115 9.97 3.42 4.23
CA THR A 115 9.96 3.51 5.70
C THR A 115 8.96 2.58 6.40
N ALA A 116 7.91 2.12 5.70
CA ALA A 116 6.95 1.15 6.22
C ALA A 116 7.58 -0.21 6.58
N LEU A 117 8.75 -0.53 6.02
CA LEU A 117 9.48 -1.76 6.30
C LEU A 117 10.50 -1.60 7.45
N ARG A 118 10.63 -0.43 8.09
CA ARG A 118 11.63 -0.20 9.16
C ARG A 118 11.53 -1.18 10.33
N SER A 119 10.33 -1.64 10.66
CA SER A 119 10.07 -2.59 11.75
C SER A 119 10.17 -4.06 11.34
N TRP A 120 10.65 -4.39 10.13
CA TRP A 120 10.64 -5.77 9.63
C TRP A 120 11.30 -6.79 10.57
N ARG A 121 12.31 -6.38 11.33
CA ARG A 121 13.00 -7.22 12.31
C ARG A 121 12.14 -7.65 13.50
N SER A 122 11.08 -6.91 13.84
CA SER A 122 10.18 -7.27 14.94
C SER A 122 9.11 -8.27 14.53
N LEU A 123 9.05 -8.66 13.26
CA LEU A 123 8.12 -9.66 12.75
C LEU A 123 8.56 -11.05 13.19
N GLU A 124 7.59 -11.97 13.28
CA GLU A 124 7.89 -13.38 13.45
C GLU A 124 8.69 -13.94 12.25
N PRO A 125 9.44 -15.04 12.41
CA PRO A 125 10.45 -15.49 11.44
C PRO A 125 10.00 -15.60 9.98
N LEU A 126 8.78 -16.07 9.71
CA LEU A 126 8.29 -16.24 8.34
C LEU A 126 8.10 -14.89 7.64
N ARG A 127 7.34 -13.98 8.27
CA ARG A 127 7.13 -12.62 7.77
C ARG A 127 8.41 -11.80 7.74
N GLN A 128 9.29 -11.98 8.73
CA GLN A 128 10.59 -11.33 8.78
C GLN A 128 11.42 -11.72 7.54
N ALA A 129 11.48 -13.01 7.19
CA ALA A 129 12.18 -13.47 5.99
C ALA A 129 11.58 -12.86 4.71
N LYS A 130 10.25 -12.81 4.58
CA LYS A 130 9.57 -12.21 3.42
C LYS A 130 9.76 -10.70 3.29
N ALA A 131 9.71 -9.97 4.40
CA ALA A 131 10.00 -8.54 4.40
C ALA A 131 11.47 -8.26 4.03
N ARG A 132 12.39 -9.12 4.49
CA ARG A 132 13.82 -9.04 4.11
C ARG A 132 14.03 -9.29 2.62
N GLU A 133 13.38 -10.31 2.06
CA GLU A 133 13.41 -10.59 0.61
C GLU A 133 12.96 -9.36 -0.20
N ALA A 134 11.88 -8.70 0.22
CA ALA A 134 11.40 -7.48 -0.42
C ALA A 134 12.39 -6.31 -0.30
N LEU A 135 12.98 -6.08 0.87
CA LEU A 135 14.02 -5.05 1.06
C LEU A 135 15.25 -5.31 0.20
N LEU A 136 15.73 -6.56 0.13
CA LEU A 136 16.86 -6.96 -0.72
C LEU A 136 16.53 -6.78 -2.21
N SER A 137 15.29 -7.06 -2.62
CA SER A 137 14.84 -6.81 -4.00
C SER A 137 14.85 -5.32 -4.34
N ILE A 138 14.49 -4.44 -3.40
CA ILE A 138 14.59 -2.99 -3.64
C ILE A 138 16.07 -2.59 -3.70
N ALA A 139 16.89 -3.02 -2.73
CA ALA A 139 18.31 -2.69 -2.65
C ALA A 139 19.11 -3.11 -3.89
N GLY A 140 18.75 -4.25 -4.49
CA GLY A 140 19.39 -4.81 -5.67
C GLY A 140 18.95 -4.17 -7.00
N ALA A 141 18.01 -3.23 -7.00
CA ALA A 141 17.60 -2.54 -8.21
C ALA A 141 18.69 -1.60 -8.73
N GLU A 142 18.82 -1.52 -10.05
CA GLU A 142 19.73 -0.59 -10.71
C GLU A 142 19.19 0.85 -10.64
N ASN A 143 20.09 1.83 -10.68
CA ASN A 143 19.75 3.26 -10.77
C ASN A 143 18.84 3.81 -9.64
N LEU A 144 18.92 3.23 -8.44
CA LEU A 144 18.29 3.82 -7.25
C LEU A 144 18.83 5.22 -6.97
N SER A 145 17.93 6.16 -6.66
CA SER A 145 18.28 7.43 -6.06
C SER A 145 19.03 7.26 -4.73
N ALA A 146 19.78 8.30 -4.36
CA ALA A 146 20.43 8.36 -3.06
C ALA A 146 19.42 8.25 -1.90
N ASP A 147 18.23 8.86 -2.05
CA ASP A 147 17.19 8.87 -1.02
C ASP A 147 16.66 7.47 -0.72
N LEU A 148 16.26 6.71 -1.75
CA LEU A 148 15.75 5.35 -1.56
C LEU A 148 16.86 4.40 -1.12
N ARG A 149 18.07 4.55 -1.67
CA ARG A 149 19.24 3.77 -1.27
C ARG A 149 19.57 3.93 0.21
N ASP A 150 19.66 5.16 0.72
CA ASP A 150 19.93 5.44 2.15
C ASP A 150 18.90 4.75 3.05
N ILE A 151 17.61 4.91 2.74
CA ILE A 151 16.54 4.31 3.54
C ILE A 151 16.64 2.79 3.58
N VAL A 152 16.87 2.15 2.43
CA VAL A 152 16.89 0.69 2.34
C VAL A 152 18.15 0.11 2.98
N GLU A 153 19.32 0.71 2.72
CA GLU A 153 20.59 0.27 3.33
C GLU A 153 20.55 0.40 4.85
N ARG A 154 20.05 1.52 5.39
CA ARG A 154 19.88 1.69 6.83
C ARG A 154 18.83 0.78 7.44
N THR A 155 17.82 0.39 6.68
CA THR A 155 16.79 -0.55 7.16
C THR A 155 17.32 -1.99 7.17
N LEU A 156 18.26 -2.31 6.27
CA LEU A 156 18.91 -3.62 6.19
C LEU A 156 20.11 -3.76 7.14
N ALA A 157 20.83 -2.68 7.45
CA ALA A 157 21.88 -2.63 8.48
C ALA A 157 21.30 -2.95 9.87
#